data_AF-A0A0F8D400-F1
#
_entry.id   AF-A0A0F8D400-F1
#
_cell.length_a   1.000
_cell.length_b   1.000
_cell.length_c   1.000
_cell.angle_alpha   90.00
_cell.angle_beta   90.00
_cell.angle_gamma   90.00
#
_symmetry.space_group_name_H-M   'P 1'
#
loop_
_entity.id
_entity.type
_entity.pdbx_description
1 polymer ?
#
loop_
_entity_poly.entity_id
_entity_poly.type
_entity_poly.pdbx_seq_one_letter_code
_entity_poly.pdbx_strand_id
1 'polypeptide(L)' 'MTAFEVPGRAQELQRGLREEHDVLVATGLTWLADDILRIGHMGHNARVERVDEAMDALENVL' A
#
# COMPACT_ATOMS: atom_id res chain seq x y z
N MET A 1 -7.56 0.93 -8.76
CA MET A 1 -6.44 0.33 -8.00
C MET A 1 -5.16 0.83 -8.62
N THR A 2 -4.19 1.18 -7.78
CA THR A 2 -2.84 1.62 -8.19
C THR A 2 -1.83 0.59 -7.70
N ALA A 3 -0.79 0.33 -8.48
CA ALA A 3 0.28 -0.61 -8.14
C ALA A 3 1.64 0.10 -8.24
N PHE A 4 2.47 -0.10 -7.23
CA PHE A 4 3.84 0.42 -7.14
C PHE A 4 4.81 -0.74 -7.18
N GLU A 5 5.87 -0.58 -7.96
CA GLU A 5 7.02 -1.50 -7.94
C GLU A 5 7.96 -1.10 -6.80
N VAL A 6 8.18 -2.03 -5.88
CA VAL A 6 8.97 -1.88 -4.65
C VAL A 6 9.82 -3.14 -4.45
N PRO A 7 10.90 -3.32 -5.24
CA PRO A 7 11.63 -4.59 -5.32
C PRO A 7 12.08 -5.09 -3.94
N GLY A 8 11.60 -6.27 -3.54
CA GLY A 8 11.89 -6.93 -2.27
C GLY A 8 11.37 -6.23 -1.01
N ARG A 9 10.60 -5.15 -1.12
CA ARG A 9 10.16 -4.31 0.01
C ARG A 9 8.66 -4.38 0.29
N ALA A 10 7.86 -5.07 -0.53
CA ALA A 10 6.39 -4.98 -0.46
C ALA A 10 5.83 -5.42 0.91
N GLN A 11 6.34 -6.50 1.49
CA GLN A 11 5.88 -7.00 2.80
C GLN A 11 6.27 -6.09 3.96
N GLU A 12 7.48 -5.52 3.90
CA GLU A 12 7.98 -4.58 4.90
C GLU A 12 7.12 -3.31 4.93
N LEU A 13 6.90 -2.70 3.76
CA LEU A 13 6.09 -1.50 3.62
C LEU A 13 4.62 -1.75 4.00
N GLN A 14 4.04 -2.89 3.60
CA GLN A 14 2.69 -3.26 4.01
C GLN A 14 2.57 -3.35 5.53
N ARG A 15 3.56 -3.93 6.21
CA ARG A 15 3.58 -4.05 7.67
C ARG A 15 3.71 -2.67 8.32
N GLY A 16 4.64 -1.82 7.88
CA GLY A 16 4.80 -0.45 8.40
C GLY A 16 3.52 0.37 8.26
N LEU A 17 2.91 0.37 7.07
CA LEU A 17 1.62 1.04 6.82
C LEU A 17 0.53 0.57 7.78
N ARG A 18 0.47 -0.73 8.06
CA ARG A 18 -0.55 -1.31 8.94
C ARG A 18 -0.29 -0.99 10.41
N GLU A 19 0.94 -1.15 10.88
CA GLU A 19 1.29 -1.06 12.29
C GLU A 19 1.45 0.39 12.76
N GLU A 20 1.97 1.27 11.91
CA GLU A 20 2.29 2.66 12.28
C GLU A 20 1.18 3.65 11.91
N HIS A 21 0.39 3.33 10.87
CA HIS A 21 -0.59 4.25 10.31
C HIS A 21 -2.03 3.68 10.20
N ASP A 22 -2.27 2.43 10.64
CA ASP A 22 -3.56 1.73 10.50
C ASP A 22 -4.06 1.59 9.03
N VAL A 23 -3.17 1.78 8.04
CA VAL A 23 -3.50 1.71 6.61
C VAL A 23 -3.30 0.28 6.10
N LEU A 24 -4.40 -0.39 5.73
CA LEU A 24 -4.35 -1.72 5.15
C LEU A 24 -4.24 -1.66 3.62
N VAL A 25 -3.13 -2.15 3.08
CA VAL A 25 -2.87 -2.32 1.64
C VAL A 25 -2.64 -3.80 1.29
N ALA A 26 -2.53 -4.11 0.00
CA ALA A 26 -2.22 -5.45 -0.48
C ALA A 26 -0.85 -5.48 -1.15
N THR A 27 -0.18 -6.63 -1.14
CA THR A 27 1.00 -6.87 -1.98
C THR A 27 0.60 -7.48 -3.33
N GLY A 28 1.57 -7.71 -4.21
CA GLY A 28 1.41 -8.54 -5.40
C GLY A 28 0.98 -9.96 -5.07
N LEU A 29 0.76 -10.77 -6.10
CA LEU A 29 0.38 -12.17 -5.94
C LEU A 29 1.51 -13.06 -6.42
N THR A 30 1.60 -14.27 -5.86
CA THR A 30 2.56 -15.30 -6.28
C THR A 30 3.99 -14.72 -6.36
N TRP A 31 4.69 -14.86 -7.49
CA TRP A 31 6.05 -14.37 -7.69
C TRP A 31 6.21 -12.84 -7.59
N LEU A 32 5.13 -12.06 -7.50
CA LEU A 32 5.17 -10.60 -7.28
C LEU A 32 4.85 -10.19 -5.85
N ALA A 33 4.64 -11.15 -4.93
CA ALA A 33 4.24 -10.86 -3.56
C ALA A 33 5.25 -9.98 -2.79
N ASP A 34 6.52 -10.02 -3.19
CA ASP A 34 7.59 -9.27 -2.54
C ASP A 34 7.93 -7.95 -3.24
N ASP A 35 7.45 -7.76 -4.47
CA ASP A 35 7.90 -6.67 -5.35
C ASP A 35 6.83 -5.65 -5.69
N ILE A 36 5.55 -5.94 -5.42
CA ILE A 36 4.45 -5.04 -5.77
C ILE A 36 3.65 -4.67 -4.53
N LEU A 37 3.42 -3.38 -4.34
CA LEU A 37 2.45 -2.84 -3.37
C LEU A 37 1.24 -2.31 -4.11
N ARG A 38 0.03 -2.60 -3.63
CA ARG A 38 -1.23 -2.23 -4.28
C ARG A 38 -2.12 -1.45 -3.35
N ILE A 39 -2.53 -0.26 -3.80
CA ILE A 39 -3.51 0.59 -3.13
C ILE A 39 -4.86 0.43 -3.82
N GLY A 40 -5.83 -0.07 -3.06
CA GLY A 40 -7.18 -0.33 -3.53
C GLY A 40 -8.07 0.91 -3.44
N HIS A 41 -8.60 1.35 -4.59
CA HIS A 41 -9.62 2.41 -4.65
C HIS A 41 -10.92 1.77 -5.14
N MET A 42 -11.68 1.16 -4.23
CA MET A 42 -12.88 0.37 -4.55
C MET A 42 -14.06 0.76 -3.65
N GLY A 43 -15.25 0.85 -4.24
CA GLY A 43 -16.50 1.12 -3.53
C GLY A 43 -16.40 2.37 -2.65
N HIS A 44 -16.82 2.24 -1.38
CA HIS A 44 -16.84 3.34 -0.42
C HIS A 44 -15.44 3.94 -0.13
N ASN A 45 -14.36 3.20 -0.40
CA ASN A 45 -12.98 3.66 -0.19
C ASN A 45 -12.40 4.39 -1.41
N ALA A 46 -13.11 4.47 -2.54
CA ALA A 46 -12.67 5.21 -3.72
C ALA A 46 -12.89 6.72 -3.56
N ARG A 47 -12.14 7.32 -2.63
CA ARG A 47 -12.18 8.75 -2.29
C ARG A 47 -10.77 9.34 -2.36
N VAL A 48 -10.66 10.58 -2.81
CA VAL A 48 -9.38 11.28 -2.93
C VAL A 48 -8.71 11.38 -1.57
N GLU A 49 -9.47 11.70 -0.53
CA GLU A 49 -8.95 11.83 0.83
C GLU A 49 -8.35 10.52 1.36
N ARG A 50 -8.89 9.36 0.93
CA ARG A 50 -8.34 8.04 1.28
C ARG A 50 -7.08 7.71 0.49
N VAL A 51 -6.93 8.27 -0.71
CA VAL A 51 -5.69 8.16 -1.49
C VAL A 51 -4.62 8.99 -0.81
N ASP A 52 -4.94 10.24 -0.47
CA ASP A 52 -4.01 11.15 0.20
C ASP A 52 -3.51 10.55 1.52
N GLU A 53 -4.43 10.06 2.37
CA GLU A 53 -4.09 9.36 3.63
C GLU A 53 -3.11 8.18 3.40
N ALA A 54 -3.33 7.39 2.35
CA ALA A 54 -2.47 6.25 2.04
C ALA A 54 -1.10 6.66 1.47
N MET A 55 -1.04 7.75 0.70
CA MET A 55 0.21 8.27 0.14
C MET A 55 1.06 8.96 1.20
N ASP A 56 0.46 9.74 2.10
CA ASP A 56 1.13 10.36 3.24
C ASP A 56 1.69 9.30 4.19
N ALA A 57 0.91 8.24 4.48
CA ALA A 57 1.40 7.10 5.26
C ALA A 57 2.55 6.36 4.56
N LEU A 58 2.48 6.20 3.23
CA LEU A 58 3.54 5.57 2.45
C LEU A 58 4.83 6.39 2.50
N GLU A 59 4.75 7.72 2.38
CA GLU A 59 5.90 8.62 2.50
C GLU A 59 6.62 8.46 3.84
N ASN A 60 5.88 8.28 4.94
CA ASN A 60 6.46 8.14 6.28
C ASN A 60 7.23 6.83 6.50
N VAL A 61 6.89 5.76 5.77
CA VAL A 61 7.52 4.43 5.92
C VAL A 61 8.50 4.07 4.80
N LEU A 62 8.74 4.99 3.86
CA LEU A 62 9.68 4.82 2.75
C LEU A 62 11.14 4.95 3.18
#